data_AF-A0A353R9A5-F1
#
_entry.id   AF-A0A353R9A5-F1
#
_cell.length_a   1.000
_cell.length_b   1.000
_cell.length_c   1.000
_cell.angle_alpha   90.00
_cell.angle_beta   90.00
_cell.angle_gamma   90.00
#
_symmetry.space_group_name_H-M   'P 1'
#
loop_
_entity.id
_entity.type
_entity.pdbx_description
1 polymer ?
#
loop_
_entity_poly.entity_id
_entity_poly.type
_entity_poly.pdbx_seq_one_letter_code
_entity_poly.pdbx_strand_id
1 'polypeptide(L)'
;VMLLVLAASGRLKSNMSLLILGIMTGSAASALIGLIQYFSEAPALKSYMLWTMGSFGNVTGNRLVIMTFLCLAGLLISVYNIKDLNVLLMGEQYAQSLGLSFSKVRNRIFVATTLLAGSVTAFCGPIGFIGIAVPHISRMIFHNANHRVLIPAAALTGAC
;
A
#
# COMPACT_ATOMS: atom_id res chain seq x y z
N VAL A 1 -0.41 12.38 -5.29
CA VAL A 1 -1.60 11.53 -5.49
C VAL A 1 -2.16 11.01 -4.16
N MET A 2 -1.41 10.21 -3.40
CA MET A 2 -1.97 9.57 -2.19
C MET A 2 -2.41 10.54 -1.08
N LEU A 3 -1.74 11.69 -0.91
CA LEU A 3 -2.20 12.75 -0.01
C LEU A 3 -3.55 13.35 -0.42
N LEU A 4 -3.78 13.53 -1.73
CA LEU A 4 -5.07 14.03 -2.24
C LEU A 4 -6.19 13.01 -1.99
N VAL A 5 -5.90 11.72 -2.19
CA VAL A 5 -6.84 10.64 -1.90
C VAL A 5 -7.14 10.57 -0.40
N LEU A 6 -6.11 10.72 0.45
CA LEU A 6 -6.27 10.72 1.91
C LEU A 6 -7.12 11.91 2.40
N ALA A 7 -6.86 13.11 1.89
CA ALA A 7 -7.64 14.30 2.21
C ALA A 7 -9.11 14.17 1.77
N ALA A 8 -9.36 13.58 0.60
CA ALA A 8 -10.71 13.31 0.10
C ALA A 8 -11.40 12.14 0.84
N SER A 9 -10.64 11.21 1.41
CA SER A 9 -11.16 10.00 2.06
C SER A 9 -12.02 10.29 3.29
N GLY A 10 -11.77 11.41 3.98
CA GLY A 10 -12.57 11.86 5.12
C GLY A 10 -13.97 12.34 4.74
N ARG A 11 -14.16 12.73 3.47
CA ARG A 11 -15.44 13.21 2.93
C ARG A 11 -16.26 12.13 2.24
N LEU A 12 -15.62 11.03 1.82
CA LEU A 12 -16.26 9.95 1.07
C LEU A 12 -16.69 8.81 2.01
N LYS A 13 -18.00 8.55 2.12
CA LYS A 13 -18.51 7.49 2.99
C LYS A 13 -18.45 6.09 2.35
N SER A 14 -18.54 5.98 1.02
CA SER A 14 -18.62 4.68 0.33
C SER A 14 -17.26 4.16 -0.15
N ASN A 15 -17.08 2.83 -0.10
CA ASN A 15 -15.88 2.15 -0.60
C ASN A 15 -15.74 2.27 -2.13
N MET A 16 -16.87 2.28 -2.86
CA MET A 16 -16.89 2.39 -4.32
C MET A 16 -16.43 3.76 -4.80
N SER A 17 -16.84 4.85 -4.13
CA SER A 17 -16.40 6.20 -4.49
C SER A 17 -14.90 6.40 -4.24
N LEU A 18 -14.34 5.77 -3.21
CA LEU A 18 -12.89 5.77 -2.97
C LEU A 18 -12.12 5.06 -4.07
N LEU A 19 -12.64 3.93 -4.55
CA LEU A 19 -12.04 3.17 -5.64
C LEU A 19 -12.04 3.97 -6.95
N ILE A 20 -13.18 4.59 -7.29
CA ILE A 20 -13.31 5.45 -8.47
C ILE A 20 -12.35 6.65 -8.37
N LEU A 21 -12.29 7.32 -7.21
CA LEU A 21 -11.36 8.42 -6.98
C LEU A 21 -9.90 7.98 -7.18
N GLY A 22 -9.53 6.81 -6.66
CA GLY A 22 -8.20 6.23 -6.84
C GLY A 22 -7.87 6.01 -8.31
N ILE A 23 -8.79 5.42 -9.08
CA ILE A 23 -8.61 5.21 -10.53
C ILE A 23 -8.48 6.54 -11.26
N MET A 24 -9.36 7.51 -11.00
CA MET A 24 -9.33 8.83 -11.67
C MET A 24 -8.03 9.59 -11.39
N THR A 25 -7.60 9.63 -10.12
CA THR A 25 -6.37 10.32 -9.73
C THR A 25 -5.13 9.60 -10.24
N GLY A 26 -5.16 8.26 -10.32
CA GLY A 26 -4.12 7.45 -10.96
C GLY A 26 -3.98 7.76 -12.45
N SER A 27 -5.09 7.77 -13.20
CA SER A 27 -5.10 8.10 -14.62
C SER A 27 -4.60 9.53 -14.89
N ALA A 28 -4.99 10.50 -14.06
CA ALA A 28 -4.49 11.87 -14.15
C ALA A 28 -2.97 11.95 -13.94
N ALA A 29 -2.44 11.21 -12.96
CA ALA A 29 -1.00 11.12 -12.75
C ALA A 29 -0.28 10.46 -13.94
N SER A 30 -0.82 9.38 -14.48
CA SER A 30 -0.25 8.70 -15.66
C SER A 30 -0.23 9.63 -16.88
N ALA A 31 -1.28 10.42 -17.10
CA ALA A 31 -1.32 11.41 -18.18
C ALA A 31 -0.25 12.50 -18.00
N LEU A 32 -0.06 13.01 -16.77
CA LEU A 32 0.98 13.98 -16.46
C LEU A 32 2.38 13.41 -16.68
N ILE A 33 2.62 12.17 -16.25
CA ILE A 33 3.89 11.47 -16.48
C ILE A 33 4.12 11.26 -17.99
N GLY A 34 3.06 10.99 -18.76
CA GLY A 34 3.13 10.92 -20.23
C GLY A 34 3.56 12.24 -20.87
N LEU A 35 3.03 13.37 -20.40
CA LEU A 35 3.46 14.70 -20.87
C LEU A 35 4.92 14.98 -20.53
N ILE A 36 5.36 14.66 -19.30
CA ILE A 36 6.77 14.86 -18.90
C ILE A 36 7.70 14.00 -19.77
N GLN A 37 7.33 12.75 -20.04
CA GLN A 37 8.08 11.85 -20.90
C GLN A 37 8.21 12.40 -22.33
N TYR A 38 7.17 13.02 -22.87
CA TYR A 38 7.20 13.63 -24.21
C TYR A 38 8.27 14.72 -24.35
N PHE A 39 8.46 15.53 -23.29
CA PHE A 39 9.48 16.60 -23.27
C PHE A 39 10.84 16.15 -22.74
N SER A 40 11.02 14.87 -22.38
CA SER A 40 12.26 14.37 -21.76
C SER A 40 13.28 13.88 -22.77
N GLU A 41 14.57 14.04 -22.46
CA GLU A 41 15.66 13.50 -23.28
C GLU A 41 15.78 11.97 -23.17
N ALA A 42 16.33 11.33 -24.22
CA ALA A 42 16.53 9.88 -24.29
C ALA A 42 17.16 9.21 -23.05
N PRO A 43 18.22 9.75 -22.41
CA PRO A 43 18.80 9.12 -21.21
C PRO A 43 17.86 9.13 -19.99
N ALA A 44 17.07 10.20 -19.81
CA ALA A 44 16.08 10.28 -18.73
C ALA A 44 14.94 9.30 -18.96
N LEU A 45 14.48 9.18 -20.21
CA LEU A 45 13.43 8.23 -20.60
C LEU A 45 13.85 6.77 -20.34
N LYS A 46 15.08 6.41 -20.72
CA LYS A 46 15.64 5.07 -20.45
C LYS A 46 15.71 4.78 -18.96
N SER A 47 16.16 5.74 -18.16
CA SER A 47 16.25 5.61 -16.71
C SER A 47 14.87 5.39 -16.07
N TYR A 48 13.86 6.12 -16.56
CA TYR A 48 12.47 5.94 -16.13
C TYR A 48 11.90 4.57 -16.51
N MET A 49 12.13 4.09 -17.74
CA MET A 49 11.70 2.74 -18.16
C MET A 49 12.32 1.65 -17.27
N LEU A 50 13.62 1.76 -16.98
CA LEU A 50 14.31 0.82 -16.09
C LEU A 50 13.75 0.87 -14.66
N TRP A 51 13.44 2.05 -14.14
CA TRP A 51 12.78 2.19 -12.83
C TRP A 51 11.38 1.57 -12.83
N THR A 52 10.64 1.70 -13.92
CA THR A 52 9.27 1.18 -14.06
C THR A 52 9.23 -0.35 -14.12
N MET A 53 10.30 -0.99 -14.59
CA MET A 53 10.45 -2.46 -14.54
C MET A 53 10.70 -3.00 -13.13
N GLY A 54 11.04 -2.12 -12.18
CA GLY A 54 11.48 -2.50 -10.85
C GLY A 54 12.96 -2.88 -10.82
N SER A 55 13.73 -2.27 -9.91
CA SER A 55 15.15 -2.58 -9.75
C SER A 55 15.64 -2.31 -8.33
N PHE A 56 16.34 -3.29 -7.75
CA PHE A 56 17.03 -3.15 -6.46
C PHE A 56 18.45 -2.59 -6.60
N GLY A 57 18.96 -2.46 -7.82
CA GLY A 57 20.37 -2.10 -8.08
C GLY A 57 20.76 -0.68 -7.68
N ASN A 58 19.78 0.20 -7.42
CA ASN A 58 20.01 1.62 -7.09
C ASN A 58 19.83 1.92 -5.58
N VAL A 59 19.71 0.89 -4.74
CA VAL A 59 19.51 1.03 -3.29
C VAL A 59 20.87 1.12 -2.59
N THR A 60 21.33 2.34 -2.33
CA THR A 60 22.52 2.63 -1.52
C THR A 60 22.25 2.41 -0.02
N GLY A 61 23.28 2.14 0.79
CA GLY A 61 23.14 1.93 2.24
C GLY A 61 22.35 3.04 2.97
N ASN A 62 22.53 4.31 2.60
CA ASN A 62 21.78 5.41 3.23
C ASN A 62 20.28 5.40 2.83
N ARG A 63 19.97 5.06 1.57
CA ARG A 63 18.58 4.89 1.10
C ARG A 63 17.90 3.71 1.76
N LEU A 64 18.66 2.63 2.02
CA LEU A 64 18.19 1.46 2.74
C LEU A 64 17.73 1.82 4.15
N VAL A 65 18.51 2.59 4.91
CA VAL A 65 18.13 3.00 6.28
C VAL A 65 16.81 3.78 6.29
N ILE A 66 16.64 4.72 5.37
CA ILE A 66 15.41 5.50 5.23
C ILE A 66 14.23 4.58 4.88
N MET A 67 14.42 3.67 3.92
CA MET A 67 13.40 2.69 3.52
C MET A 67 13.00 1.79 4.70
N THR A 68 13.97 1.29 5.46
CA THR A 68 13.71 0.44 6.63
C THR A 68 12.92 1.20 7.69
N PHE A 69 13.26 2.45 7.99
CA PHE A 69 12.53 3.25 8.98
C PHE A 69 11.07 3.51 8.55
N LEU A 70 10.86 3.85 7.27
CA LEU A 70 9.51 4.02 6.72
C LEU A 70 8.74 2.70 6.76
N CYS A 71 9.32 1.60 6.27
CA CYS A 71 8.67 0.29 6.31
C CYS A 71 8.33 -0.15 7.74
N LEU A 72 9.22 0.09 8.71
CA LEU A 72 8.99 -0.21 10.10
C LEU A 72 7.83 0.60 10.67
N ALA A 73 7.77 1.91 10.39
CA ALA A 73 6.66 2.76 10.81
C ALA A 73 5.32 2.28 10.23
N GLY A 74 5.28 1.92 8.95
CA GLY A 74 4.09 1.36 8.30
C GLY A 74 3.66 0.01 8.89
N LEU A 75 4.63 -0.87 9.18
CA LEU A 75 4.40 -2.16 9.84
C LEU A 75 3.84 -1.98 11.26
N LEU A 76 4.40 -1.07 12.05
CA LEU A 76 3.92 -0.80 13.42
C LEU A 76 2.46 -0.33 13.41
N ILE A 77 2.10 0.57 12.48
CA ILE A 77 0.70 1.01 12.33
C ILE A 77 -0.18 -0.18 11.92
N SER A 78 0.29 -1.04 11.00
CA SER A 78 -0.45 -2.23 10.58
C SER A 78 -0.70 -3.20 11.75
N VAL A 79 0.34 -3.49 12.54
CA VAL A 79 0.26 -4.37 13.72
C VAL A 79 -0.69 -3.79 14.78
N TYR A 80 -0.67 -2.48 14.99
CA TYR A 80 -1.59 -1.80 15.90
C TYR A 80 -3.06 -1.98 15.50
N ASN A 81 -3.36 -2.04 14.20
CA ASN A 81 -4.73 -2.19 13.68
C ASN A 81 -5.20 -3.66 13.56
N ILE A 82 -4.40 -4.66 14.00
CA ILE A 82 -4.76 -6.09 13.88
C ILE A 82 -6.11 -6.41 14.54
N LYS A 83 -6.38 -5.86 15.73
CA LYS A 83 -7.64 -6.13 16.44
C LYS A 83 -8.83 -5.61 15.65
N ASP A 84 -8.72 -4.38 15.15
CA ASP A 84 -9.78 -3.73 14.38
C ASP A 84 -10.04 -4.45 13.05
N LEU A 85 -8.98 -4.89 12.36
CA LEU A 85 -9.05 -5.71 11.15
C LEU A 85 -9.76 -7.04 11.38
N ASN A 86 -9.49 -7.71 12.51
CA ASN A 86 -10.17 -8.96 12.86
C ASN A 86 -11.65 -8.76 13.17
N VAL A 87 -12.02 -7.67 13.83
CA VAL A 87 -13.43 -7.36 14.07
C VAL A 87 -14.16 -7.06 12.76
N LEU A 88 -13.49 -6.39 11.80
CA LEU A 88 -14.04 -6.16 10.46
C LEU A 88 -14.28 -7.45 9.66
N LEU A 89 -13.53 -8.53 9.91
CA LEU A 89 -13.79 -9.85 9.30
C LEU A 89 -15.14 -10.44 9.72
N MET A 90 -15.67 -10.06 10.88
CA MET A 90 -16.98 -10.51 11.38
C MET A 90 -18.15 -9.75 10.76
N GLY A 91 -17.87 -8.72 9.94
CA GLY A 91 -18.87 -7.91 9.24
C GLY A 91 -18.99 -6.48 9.80
N GLU A 92 -19.40 -5.55 8.94
CA GLU A 92 -19.48 -4.12 9.28
C GLU A 92 -20.52 -3.83 10.38
N GLN A 93 -21.67 -4.51 10.36
CA GLN A 93 -22.72 -4.33 11.37
C GLN A 93 -22.24 -4.76 12.77
N TYR A 94 -21.53 -5.89 12.85
CA TYR A 94 -20.97 -6.38 14.11
C TYR A 94 -19.89 -5.45 14.66
N ALA A 95 -19.01 -4.93 13.79
CA ALA A 95 -18.01 -3.96 14.17
C ALA A 95 -18.62 -2.65 14.69
N GLN A 96 -19.70 -2.16 14.08
CA GLN A 96 -20.40 -0.96 14.54
C GLN A 96 -21.00 -1.15 15.95
N SER A 97 -21.61 -2.32 16.22
CA SER A 97 -22.13 -2.66 17.55
C SER A 97 -21.06 -2.71 18.65
N LEU A 98 -19.81 -2.99 18.29
CA LEU A 98 -18.65 -2.95 19.19
C LEU A 98 -18.04 -1.55 19.36
N GLY A 99 -18.69 -0.50 18.82
CA GLY A 99 -18.23 0.89 18.92
C GLY A 99 -17.09 1.24 17.94
N LEU A 100 -16.83 0.38 16.97
CA LEU A 100 -15.70 0.51 16.06
C LEU A 100 -16.05 1.48 14.91
N SER A 101 -15.35 2.61 14.86
CA SER A 101 -15.58 3.61 13.80
C SER A 101 -14.86 3.23 12.51
N PHE A 102 -15.61 2.74 11.51
CA PHE A 102 -15.09 2.31 10.21
C PHE A 102 -14.20 3.35 9.53
N SER A 103 -14.62 4.63 9.55
CA SER A 103 -13.86 5.72 8.91
C SER A 103 -12.47 5.92 9.51
N LYS A 104 -12.29 5.77 10.83
CA LYS A 104 -10.98 5.92 11.49
C LYS A 104 -10.06 4.74 11.22
N VAL A 105 -10.60 3.52 11.26
CA VAL A 105 -9.84 2.30 10.95
C VAL A 105 -9.38 2.33 9.50
N ARG A 106 -10.30 2.66 8.59
CA ARG A 106 -10.01 2.80 7.16
C ARG A 106 -8.90 3.81 6.91
N ASN A 107 -8.97 5.00 7.51
CA ASN A 107 -7.93 6.02 7.31
C ASN A 107 -6.56 5.57 7.87
N ARG A 108 -6.53 4.90 9.03
CA ARG A 108 -5.30 4.34 9.60
C ARG A 108 -4.67 3.27 8.71
N ILE A 109 -5.46 2.34 8.19
CA ILE A 109 -4.99 1.32 7.26
C ILE A 109 -4.51 1.96 5.97
N PHE A 110 -5.23 2.96 5.45
CA PHE A 110 -4.85 3.68 4.23
C PHE A 110 -3.50 4.39 4.39
N VAL A 111 -3.23 5.00 5.55
CA VAL A 111 -1.90 5.56 5.88
C VAL A 111 -0.84 4.46 5.88
N ALA A 112 -1.09 3.35 6.59
CA ALA A 112 -0.14 2.25 6.70
C ALA A 112 0.24 1.66 5.33
N THR A 113 -0.77 1.35 4.50
CA THR A 113 -0.55 0.78 3.17
C THR A 113 0.10 1.78 2.22
N THR A 114 -0.27 3.06 2.28
CA THR A 114 0.38 4.12 1.50
C THR A 114 1.85 4.25 1.86
N LEU A 115 2.18 4.19 3.15
CA LEU A 115 3.55 4.34 3.62
C LEU A 115 4.40 3.14 3.24
N LEU A 116 3.87 1.92 3.37
CA LEU A 116 4.52 0.68 2.93
C LEU A 116 4.68 0.62 1.41
N ALA A 117 3.59 0.65 0.65
CA ALA A 117 3.64 0.51 -0.81
C ALA A 117 4.34 1.71 -1.48
N GLY A 118 4.14 2.92 -0.96
CA GLY A 118 4.74 4.14 -1.49
C GLY A 118 6.25 4.19 -1.27
N SER A 119 6.73 3.78 -0.10
CA SER A 119 8.18 3.71 0.15
C SER A 119 8.84 2.66 -0.73
N VAL A 120 8.30 1.43 -0.78
CA VAL A 120 8.83 0.37 -1.64
C VAL A 120 8.83 0.80 -3.12
N THR A 121 7.73 1.38 -3.61
CA THR A 121 7.65 1.85 -5.01
C THR A 121 8.65 2.96 -5.30
N ALA A 122 8.85 3.91 -4.38
CA ALA A 122 9.78 5.01 -4.58
C ALA A 122 11.23 4.53 -4.73
N PHE A 123 11.65 3.52 -3.96
CA PHE A 123 13.03 3.04 -3.97
C PHE A 123 13.29 1.90 -4.95
N CYS A 124 12.35 0.95 -5.07
CA CYS A 124 12.53 -0.27 -5.85
C CYS A 124 11.77 -0.26 -7.17
N GLY A 125 10.96 0.77 -7.43
CA GLY A 125 10.06 0.82 -8.58
C GLY A 125 8.73 0.09 -8.34
N PRO A 126 7.77 0.21 -9.27
CA PRO A 126 6.44 -0.36 -9.12
C PRO A 126 6.48 -1.88 -9.32
N ILE A 127 6.53 -2.62 -8.21
CA ILE A 127 6.46 -4.08 -8.22
C ILE A 127 5.02 -4.51 -7.95
N GLY A 128 4.33 -4.93 -9.01
CA GLY A 128 2.99 -5.52 -8.92
C GLY A 128 3.03 -6.97 -8.45
N PHE A 129 1.86 -7.54 -8.18
CA PHE A 129 1.63 -8.97 -7.89
C PHE A 129 1.97 -9.48 -6.48
N ILE A 130 3.12 -9.12 -5.88
CA ILE A 130 3.53 -9.59 -4.54
C ILE A 130 2.44 -9.29 -3.49
N GLY A 131 1.90 -8.07 -3.50
CA GLY A 131 0.87 -7.64 -2.56
C GLY A 131 -0.49 -8.36 -2.69
N ILE A 132 -0.73 -9.06 -3.80
CA ILE A 132 -1.94 -9.87 -4.01
C ILE A 132 -1.60 -11.34 -3.73
N ALA A 133 -0.56 -11.89 -4.34
CA ALA A 133 -0.22 -13.30 -4.26
C ALA A 133 0.19 -13.75 -2.85
N VAL A 134 1.08 -13.00 -2.19
CA VAL A 134 1.66 -13.38 -0.89
C VAL A 134 0.62 -13.57 0.21
N PRO A 135 -0.32 -12.64 0.48
CA PRO A 135 -1.32 -12.86 1.51
C PRO A 135 -2.26 -14.03 1.20
N HIS A 136 -2.56 -14.30 -0.08
CA HIS A 136 -3.34 -15.46 -0.47
C HIS A 136 -2.58 -16.77 -0.21
N ILE A 137 -1.30 -16.84 -0.59
CA ILE A 137 -0.44 -18.01 -0.34
C ILE A 137 -0.28 -18.23 1.16
N SER A 138 0.02 -17.18 1.93
CA SER A 138 0.13 -17.25 3.39
C SER A 138 -1.17 -17.76 4.02
N ARG A 139 -2.33 -17.26 3.57
CA ARG A 139 -3.62 -17.76 4.05
C ARG A 139 -3.85 -19.24 3.72
N MET A 140 -3.40 -19.71 2.56
CA MET A 140 -3.47 -21.13 2.18
C MET A 140 -2.52 -22.01 3.00
N ILE A 141 -1.33 -21.51 3.35
CA ILE A 141 -0.36 -22.27 4.15
C ILE A 141 -0.86 -22.41 5.60
N PHE A 142 -1.23 -21.29 6.22
CA PHE A 142 -1.58 -21.26 7.65
C PHE A 142 -3.05 -21.58 7.94
N HIS A 143 -3.90 -21.71 6.91
CA HIS A 143 -5.35 -21.97 7.02
C HIS A 143 -6.06 -21.07 8.04
N ASN A 144 -5.57 -19.85 8.24
CA ASN A 144 -6.04 -18.95 9.29
C ASN A 144 -6.26 -17.54 8.72
N ALA A 145 -7.43 -16.97 8.98
CA ALA A 145 -7.79 -15.61 8.57
C ALA A 145 -7.45 -14.57 9.65
N ASN A 146 -6.97 -14.98 10.83
CA ASN A 146 -6.62 -14.07 11.90
C ASN A 146 -5.41 -13.22 11.52
N HIS A 147 -5.60 -11.90 11.49
CA HIS A 147 -4.56 -10.93 11.14
C HIS A 147 -3.36 -10.95 12.09
N ARG A 148 -3.48 -11.51 13.31
CA ARG A 148 -2.34 -11.76 14.20
C ARG A 148 -1.33 -12.72 13.62
N VAL A 149 -1.80 -13.72 12.87
CA VAL A 149 -0.96 -14.73 12.23
C VAL A 149 -0.67 -14.31 10.79
N LEU A 150 -1.68 -13.79 10.08
CA LEU A 150 -1.59 -13.47 8.67
C LEU A 150 -0.60 -12.33 8.36
N ILE A 151 -0.54 -11.27 9.17
CA ILE A 151 0.40 -10.16 8.92
C ILE A 151 1.87 -10.61 9.02
N PRO A 152 2.33 -11.24 10.12
CA PRO A 152 3.71 -11.72 10.18
C PRO A 152 3.98 -12.85 9.20
N ALA A 153 3.02 -13.75 8.97
CA ALA A 153 3.18 -14.81 7.99
C ALA A 153 3.35 -14.26 6.58
N ALA A 154 2.51 -13.30 6.16
CA ALA A 154 2.64 -12.64 4.85
C ALA A 154 3.98 -11.90 4.71
N ALA A 155 4.44 -11.22 5.77
CA ALA A 155 5.74 -10.54 5.77
C ALA A 155 6.91 -11.53 5.57
N LEU A 156 6.88 -12.68 6.24
CA LEU A 156 7.91 -13.71 6.10
C LEU A 156 7.82 -14.39 4.72
N THR A 157 6.64 -14.81 4.29
CA THR A 157 6.46 -15.46 2.98
C THR A 157 6.75 -14.54 1.79
N GLY A 158 6.65 -13.22 1.97
CA GLY A 158 7.03 -12.26 0.93
C GLY A 158 8.52 -11.88 0.96
N ALA A 159 9.22 -12.17 2.06
CA ALA A 159 10.66 -11.96 2.18
C ALA A 159 11.47 -13.18 1.70
N CYS A 160 10.89 -14.37 1.80
CA CYS A 160 11.43 -15.62 1.25
C CYS A 160 11.25 -15.69 -0.28
#